data_AF-A0A3E0D5T4-F1
#
_entry.id   AF-A0A3E0D5T4-F1
#
_cell.length_a   1.000
_cell.length_b   1.000
_cell.length_c   1.000
_cell.angle_alpha   90.00
_cell.angle_beta   90.00
_cell.angle_gamma   90.00
#
_symmetry.space_group_name_H-M   'P 1'
#
loop_
_entity.id
_entity.type
_entity.pdbx_description
1 polymer ?
#
loop_
_entity_poly.entity_id
_entity_poly.type
_entity_poly.pdbx_seq_one_letter_code
_entity_poly.pdbx_strand_id
1 'polypeptide(L)'
;MNEFNLHTKQILKNDQVEIVSNYSVLHFDDFPILYIGTNKYGNKIIGSHLEEDDDTKTILTLHTILTNKEFHQFMNGKISYLEILKQSSSLSLVQKDFKFKIKKAFDIDFNSLPVEYLPTTESYCPATVKAHSLTFSISLKGKLADLNKAIADEVSKIQNGFTEFLEDRIKSLKGFNLVPKALLQPYAEGSFKINFELDISQKDKKGGNLFLPQAPIDKYIANYISYISENFTKDKDIFTSENNEFSEKLKELETILNEVYEKALINKPENLKDSIKADIIKSAGKFEKITEQIGEHFESLSILNVSQTDETPLAFMDIKFCKDFQSSVEDIEISKKGMTIDDEFKEYKIYIYHLNTDTRTGNAFIRNIDNDEEMSKPKIKINGDDGLEQTKYTESLYLNKWIAVKAKAKKVGEKYNHLDIEYEN
;
A
#
# COMPACT_ATOMS: atom_id res chain seq x y z
N MET A 1 -41.59 17.61 -16.24
CA MET A 1 -40.89 17.96 -17.48
C MET A 1 -40.18 19.29 -17.29
N ASN A 2 -38.93 19.25 -16.80
CA ASN A 2 -37.99 20.36 -16.94
C ASN A 2 -37.05 19.95 -18.06
N GLU A 3 -36.88 20.79 -19.08
CA GLU A 3 -35.86 20.58 -20.10
C GLU A 3 -34.49 20.52 -19.42
N PHE A 4 -33.87 19.35 -19.45
CA PHE A 4 -32.52 19.09 -18.97
C PHE A 4 -31.50 19.87 -19.82
N ASN A 5 -31.27 21.14 -19.50
CA ASN A 5 -30.19 21.94 -20.06
C ASN A 5 -28.91 21.73 -19.26
N LEU A 6 -28.40 20.50 -19.26
CA LEU A 6 -27.03 20.24 -18.81
C LEU A 6 -26.08 20.88 -19.82
N HIS A 7 -25.12 21.68 -19.33
CA HIS A 7 -24.02 22.18 -20.14
C HIS A 7 -23.10 21.01 -20.53
N THR A 8 -23.52 20.25 -21.54
CA THR A 8 -22.73 19.15 -22.11
C THR A 8 -21.51 19.74 -22.82
N LYS A 9 -20.32 19.40 -22.32
CA LYS A 9 -19.07 19.97 -22.86
C LYS A 9 -18.60 19.17 -24.08
N GLN A 10 -18.72 17.84 -24.04
CA GLN A 10 -18.26 16.95 -25.11
C GLN A 10 -18.92 15.57 -25.05
N ILE A 11 -19.14 14.93 -26.21
CA ILE A 11 -19.50 13.51 -26.28
C ILE A 11 -18.26 12.68 -25.98
N LEU A 12 -18.34 11.84 -24.96
CA LEU A 12 -17.28 10.94 -24.55
C LEU A 12 -17.32 9.63 -25.35
N LYS A 13 -16.16 9.00 -25.50
CA LYS A 13 -16.11 7.62 -26.02
C LYS A 13 -16.59 6.67 -24.92
N ASN A 14 -17.49 5.76 -25.26
CA ASN A 14 -18.08 4.81 -24.31
C ASN A 14 -17.04 4.03 -23.51
N ASP A 15 -15.91 3.69 -24.15
CA ASP A 15 -14.84 2.88 -23.56
C ASP A 15 -14.13 3.53 -22.35
N GLN A 16 -14.27 4.85 -22.16
CA GLN A 16 -13.74 5.56 -21.00
C GLN A 16 -14.62 5.39 -19.76
N VAL A 17 -15.93 5.23 -19.95
CA VAL A 17 -16.94 5.22 -18.88
C VAL A 17 -17.65 3.88 -18.73
N GLU A 18 -17.46 2.96 -19.67
CA GLU A 18 -18.01 1.61 -19.66
C GLU A 18 -17.27 0.74 -18.64
N ILE A 19 -18.01 0.18 -17.69
CA ILE A 19 -17.49 -0.80 -16.75
C ILE A 19 -17.51 -2.16 -17.43
N VAL A 20 -16.35 -2.79 -17.58
CA VAL A 20 -16.17 -4.08 -18.24
C VAL A 20 -15.69 -5.19 -17.30
N SER A 21 -15.24 -4.83 -16.10
CA SER A 21 -14.72 -5.77 -15.10
C SER A 21 -14.89 -5.23 -13.67
N ASN A 22 -14.74 -6.12 -12.68
CA ASN A 22 -14.83 -5.80 -11.23
C ASN A 22 -16.12 -5.05 -10.84
N TYR A 23 -17.23 -5.33 -11.51
CA TYR A 23 -18.50 -4.69 -11.22
C TYR A 23 -19.01 -5.15 -9.85
N SER A 24 -19.20 -4.20 -8.93
CA SER A 24 -19.69 -4.48 -7.58
C SER A 24 -20.75 -3.45 -7.20
N VAL A 25 -21.88 -3.93 -6.70
CA VAL A 25 -23.00 -3.08 -6.25
C VAL A 25 -22.80 -2.74 -4.78
N LEU A 26 -22.67 -1.45 -4.47
CA LEU A 26 -22.47 -0.95 -3.12
C LEU A 26 -23.80 -0.62 -2.44
N HIS A 27 -24.81 -0.21 -3.21
CA HIS A 27 -26.15 0.04 -2.73
C HIS A 27 -27.17 -0.39 -3.78
N PHE A 28 -28.20 -1.13 -3.34
CA PHE A 28 -29.24 -1.69 -4.18
C PHE A 28 -30.60 -1.37 -3.57
N ASP A 29 -31.50 -0.84 -4.38
CA ASP A 29 -32.90 -0.60 -4.05
C ASP A 29 -33.73 -0.76 -5.33
N ASP A 30 -34.35 -1.93 -5.50
CA ASP A 30 -34.97 -2.48 -6.73
C ASP A 30 -34.04 -2.58 -7.97
N PHE A 31 -33.06 -1.69 -8.08
CA PHE A 31 -31.99 -1.63 -9.07
C PHE A 31 -30.68 -1.12 -8.41
N PRO A 32 -29.50 -1.30 -9.05
CA PRO A 32 -28.24 -0.80 -8.53
C PRO A 32 -28.22 0.73 -8.45
N ILE A 33 -28.25 1.28 -7.23
CA ILE A 33 -28.22 2.73 -6.98
C ILE A 33 -26.80 3.26 -7.02
N LEU A 34 -25.86 2.54 -6.39
CA LEU A 34 -24.46 2.89 -6.33
C LEU A 34 -23.61 1.66 -6.60
N TYR A 35 -22.65 1.79 -7.50
CA TYR A 35 -21.80 0.69 -7.92
C TYR A 35 -20.42 1.18 -8.30
N ILE A 36 -19.47 0.26 -8.32
CA ILE A 36 -18.10 0.49 -8.76
C ILE A 36 -17.72 -0.52 -9.83
N GLY A 37 -16.66 -0.22 -10.58
CA GLY A 37 -15.97 -1.20 -11.39
C GLY A 37 -14.78 -0.62 -12.13
N THR A 38 -14.29 -1.35 -13.12
CA THR A 38 -13.17 -0.92 -13.95
C THR A 38 -13.51 -0.89 -15.42
N ASN A 39 -13.03 0.14 -16.13
CA ASN A 39 -13.11 0.17 -17.58
C ASN A 39 -11.99 -0.68 -18.23
N LYS A 40 -11.99 -0.74 -19.56
CA LYS A 40 -11.01 -1.53 -20.31
C LYS A 40 -9.55 -1.07 -20.12
N TYR A 41 -9.35 0.13 -19.61
CA TYR A 41 -8.03 0.70 -19.30
C TYR A 41 -7.60 0.44 -17.85
N GLY A 42 -8.44 -0.25 -17.06
CA GLY A 42 -8.20 -0.53 -15.65
C GLY A 42 -8.48 0.65 -14.71
N ASN A 43 -9.06 1.75 -15.21
CA ASN A 43 -9.44 2.89 -14.37
C ASN A 43 -10.65 2.53 -13.52
N LYS A 44 -10.63 2.94 -12.25
CA LYS A 44 -11.74 2.75 -11.31
C LYS A 44 -12.85 3.74 -11.63
N ILE A 45 -14.08 3.25 -11.68
CA ILE A 45 -15.27 4.04 -11.91
C ILE A 45 -16.20 3.82 -10.72
N ILE A 46 -16.77 4.90 -10.21
CA ILE A 46 -17.98 4.86 -9.39
C ILE A 46 -19.14 5.38 -10.23
N GLY A 47 -20.25 4.66 -10.19
CA GLY A 47 -21.46 5.00 -10.90
C GLY A 47 -22.64 5.07 -9.96
N SER A 48 -23.55 6.01 -10.21
CA SER A 48 -24.83 6.10 -9.52
C SER A 48 -25.99 6.18 -10.50
N HIS A 49 -27.12 5.58 -10.13
CA HIS A 49 -28.38 5.78 -10.81
C HIS A 49 -28.92 7.19 -10.54
N LEU A 50 -29.49 7.84 -11.56
CA LEU A 50 -30.15 9.13 -11.41
C LEU A 50 -31.66 9.01 -11.63
N GLU A 51 -32.08 8.60 -12.83
CA GLU A 51 -33.49 8.45 -13.18
C GLU A 51 -33.69 7.54 -14.39
N GLU A 52 -34.94 7.13 -14.61
CA GLU A 52 -35.42 6.39 -15.77
C GLU A 52 -36.45 7.21 -16.54
N ASP A 53 -36.31 7.23 -17.86
CA ASP A 53 -37.26 7.85 -18.79
C ASP A 53 -37.94 6.74 -19.59
N ASP A 54 -39.18 6.44 -19.22
CA ASP A 54 -40.02 5.42 -19.85
C ASP A 54 -40.39 5.77 -21.30
N ASP A 55 -40.54 7.07 -21.61
CA ASP A 55 -40.94 7.54 -22.93
C ASP A 55 -39.79 7.33 -23.93
N THR A 56 -38.56 7.64 -23.54
CA THR A 56 -37.36 7.43 -24.38
C THR A 56 -36.69 6.07 -24.18
N LYS A 57 -37.18 5.28 -23.22
CA LYS A 57 -36.60 4.00 -22.78
C LYS A 57 -35.11 4.14 -22.47
N THR A 58 -34.79 5.11 -21.62
CA THR A 58 -33.41 5.49 -21.30
C THR A 58 -33.22 5.54 -19.80
N ILE A 59 -32.12 4.96 -19.32
CA ILE A 59 -31.66 5.09 -17.94
C ILE A 59 -30.54 6.13 -17.92
N LEU A 60 -30.66 7.12 -17.03
CA LEU A 60 -29.61 8.09 -16.77
C LEU A 60 -28.79 7.66 -15.56
N THR A 61 -27.48 7.60 -15.75
CA THR A 61 -26.53 7.29 -14.67
C THR A 61 -25.41 8.32 -14.66
N LEU A 62 -24.88 8.63 -13.48
CA LEU A 62 -23.70 9.46 -13.30
C LEU A 62 -22.50 8.56 -13.09
N HIS A 63 -21.43 8.73 -13.87
CA HIS A 63 -20.17 8.03 -13.71
C HIS A 63 -19.05 9.03 -13.44
N THR A 64 -18.11 8.68 -12.55
CA THR A 64 -16.85 9.41 -12.41
C THR A 64 -15.69 8.44 -12.28
N ILE A 65 -14.55 8.80 -12.87
CA ILE A 65 -13.31 8.04 -12.71
C ILE A 65 -12.69 8.43 -11.38
N LEU A 66 -12.23 7.43 -10.62
CA LEU A 66 -11.56 7.60 -9.35
C LEU A 66 -10.06 7.38 -9.50
N THR A 67 -9.27 8.25 -8.88
CA THR A 67 -7.88 7.93 -8.55
C THR A 67 -7.83 6.78 -7.54
N ASN A 68 -6.69 6.08 -7.46
CA ASN A 68 -6.50 5.02 -6.46
C ASN A 68 -6.68 5.55 -5.02
N LYS A 69 -6.31 6.81 -4.78
CA LYS A 69 -6.46 7.47 -3.48
C LYS A 69 -7.93 7.67 -3.13
N GLU A 70 -8.71 8.26 -4.04
CA GLU A 70 -10.15 8.48 -3.84
C GLU A 70 -10.88 7.15 -3.67
N PHE A 71 -10.55 6.15 -4.50
CA PHE A 71 -11.12 4.81 -4.39
C PHE A 71 -10.86 4.21 -3.00
N HIS A 72 -9.61 4.25 -2.54
CA HIS A 72 -9.23 3.76 -1.20
C HIS A 72 -9.94 4.53 -0.08
N GLN A 73 -9.95 5.86 -0.15
CA GLN A 73 -10.60 6.70 0.86
C GLN A 73 -12.11 6.48 0.91
N PHE A 74 -12.78 6.37 -0.24
CA PHE A 74 -14.22 6.14 -0.33
C PHE A 74 -14.60 4.79 0.25
N MET A 75 -13.95 3.72 -0.20
CA MET A 75 -14.22 2.34 0.25
C MET A 75 -13.92 2.11 1.73
N ASN A 76 -13.16 3.02 2.37
CA ASN A 76 -12.88 3.02 3.81
C ASN A 76 -13.67 4.10 4.57
N GLY A 77 -14.67 4.73 3.95
CA GLY A 77 -15.57 5.70 4.59
C GLY A 77 -14.90 7.02 5.01
N LYS A 78 -13.77 7.39 4.38
CA LYS A 78 -13.00 8.60 4.72
C LYS A 78 -13.42 9.84 3.94
N ILE A 79 -13.97 9.65 2.74
CA ILE A 79 -14.54 10.71 1.92
C ILE A 79 -15.94 10.29 1.47
N SER A 80 -16.84 11.25 1.29
CA SER A 80 -18.20 11.00 0.81
C SER A 80 -18.27 11.00 -0.71
N TYR A 81 -19.31 10.38 -1.28
CA TYR A 81 -19.55 10.41 -2.72
C TYR A 81 -19.77 11.84 -3.23
N LEU A 82 -20.46 12.70 -2.46
CA LEU A 82 -20.61 14.11 -2.80
C LEU A 82 -19.26 14.84 -2.90
N GLU A 83 -18.32 14.54 -2.00
CA GLU A 83 -16.99 15.14 -2.02
C GLU A 83 -16.19 14.71 -3.25
N ILE A 84 -16.27 13.43 -3.63
CA ILE A 84 -15.70 12.92 -4.87
C ILE A 84 -16.25 13.68 -6.07
N LEU A 85 -17.58 13.82 -6.17
CA LEU A 85 -18.20 14.51 -7.30
C LEU A 85 -17.74 15.98 -7.40
N LYS A 86 -17.56 16.66 -6.26
CA LYS A 86 -17.07 18.05 -6.21
C LYS A 86 -15.61 18.20 -6.63
N GLN A 87 -14.77 17.25 -6.28
CA GLN A 87 -13.32 17.28 -6.54
C GLN A 87 -12.96 16.69 -7.90
N SER A 88 -13.86 15.89 -8.48
CA SER A 88 -13.62 15.23 -9.76
C SER A 88 -13.45 16.23 -10.90
N SER A 89 -12.46 15.96 -11.73
CA SER A 89 -12.20 16.72 -12.96
C SER A 89 -13.03 16.22 -14.15
N SER A 90 -13.67 15.06 -14.05
CA SER A 90 -14.52 14.50 -15.10
C SER A 90 -15.71 13.78 -14.51
N LEU A 91 -16.89 14.34 -14.77
CA LEU A 91 -18.18 13.76 -14.44
C LEU A 91 -18.91 13.44 -15.74
N SER A 92 -19.38 12.21 -15.85
CA SER A 92 -20.01 11.71 -17.07
C SER A 92 -21.47 11.38 -16.84
N LEU A 93 -22.37 12.03 -17.57
CA LEU A 93 -23.75 11.56 -17.69
C LEU A 93 -23.80 10.46 -18.75
N VAL A 94 -24.15 9.25 -18.34
CA VAL A 94 -24.22 8.07 -19.20
C VAL A 94 -25.68 7.68 -19.41
N GLN A 95 -26.11 7.71 -20.67
CA GLN A 95 -27.42 7.26 -21.12
C GLN A 95 -27.34 5.79 -21.52
N LYS A 96 -28.13 4.94 -20.87
CA LYS A 96 -28.22 3.50 -21.13
C LYS A 96 -29.62 3.14 -21.64
N ASP A 97 -29.75 2.02 -22.34
CA ASP A 97 -31.07 1.39 -22.54
C ASP A 97 -31.47 0.54 -21.32
N PHE A 98 -32.69 0.02 -21.29
CA PHE A 98 -33.16 -0.91 -20.25
C PHE A 98 -32.46 -2.27 -20.24
N LYS A 99 -31.55 -2.53 -21.19
CA LYS A 99 -30.62 -3.67 -21.15
C LYS A 99 -29.23 -3.26 -20.63
N PHE A 100 -29.13 -2.08 -20.03
CA PHE A 100 -27.92 -1.47 -19.49
C PHE A 100 -26.80 -1.21 -20.52
N LYS A 101 -27.12 -1.20 -21.82
CA LYS A 101 -26.15 -0.87 -22.87
C LYS A 101 -26.03 0.64 -23.03
N ILE A 102 -24.80 1.15 -23.04
CA ILE A 102 -24.53 2.58 -23.20
C ILE A 102 -24.93 3.03 -24.61
N LYS A 103 -25.88 3.97 -24.69
CA LYS A 103 -26.26 4.69 -25.91
C LYS A 103 -25.32 5.86 -26.17
N LYS A 104 -25.11 6.71 -25.15
CA LYS A 104 -24.29 7.93 -25.21
C LYS A 104 -23.70 8.26 -23.84
N ALA A 105 -22.59 8.96 -23.84
CA ALA A 105 -21.98 9.53 -22.64
C ALA A 105 -21.56 10.98 -22.90
N PHE A 106 -21.78 11.85 -21.92
CA PHE A 106 -21.49 13.28 -22.00
C PHE A 106 -20.68 13.71 -20.79
N ASP A 107 -19.64 14.50 -21.01
CA ASP A 107 -18.91 15.16 -19.93
C ASP A 107 -19.71 16.39 -19.45
N ILE A 108 -19.90 16.49 -18.14
CA ILE A 108 -20.69 17.53 -17.49
C ILE A 108 -19.91 18.16 -16.33
N ASP A 109 -20.28 19.39 -15.97
CA ASP A 109 -19.73 20.07 -14.82
C ASP A 109 -20.50 19.70 -13.55
N PHE A 110 -19.82 19.55 -12.41
CA PHE A 110 -20.48 19.37 -11.12
C PHE A 110 -21.52 20.46 -10.86
N ASN A 111 -21.18 21.72 -11.18
CA ASN A 111 -22.08 22.86 -10.94
C ASN A 111 -23.30 22.88 -11.87
N SER A 112 -23.33 22.03 -12.91
CA SER A 112 -24.46 21.90 -13.81
C SER A 112 -25.49 20.86 -13.35
N LEU A 113 -25.16 20.06 -12.33
CA LEU A 113 -26.07 19.04 -11.79
C LEU A 113 -27.20 19.70 -10.97
N PRO A 114 -28.46 19.35 -11.25
CA PRO A 114 -29.58 19.69 -10.37
C PRO A 114 -29.36 19.24 -8.93
N VAL A 115 -29.80 20.06 -7.97
CA VAL A 115 -29.61 19.81 -6.53
C VAL A 115 -30.24 18.48 -6.10
N GLU A 116 -31.35 18.08 -6.71
CA GLU A 116 -32.05 16.81 -6.46
C GLU A 116 -31.26 15.56 -6.84
N TYR A 117 -30.29 15.67 -7.76
CA TYR A 117 -29.40 14.57 -8.13
C TYR A 117 -28.10 14.55 -7.32
N LEU A 118 -27.90 15.52 -6.43
CA LEU A 118 -26.71 15.55 -5.60
C LEU A 118 -26.87 14.61 -4.40
N PRO A 119 -25.89 13.72 -4.14
CA PRO A 119 -25.86 12.93 -2.92
C PRO A 119 -25.79 13.81 -1.68
N THR A 120 -26.18 13.26 -0.54
CA THR A 120 -26.05 13.95 0.76
C THR A 120 -24.58 14.04 1.17
N THR A 121 -24.28 14.93 2.11
CA THR A 121 -22.92 15.05 2.71
C THR A 121 -22.49 13.79 3.47
N GLU A 122 -23.45 12.96 3.89
CA GLU A 122 -23.22 11.71 4.62
C GLU A 122 -23.19 10.48 3.70
N SER A 123 -23.18 10.67 2.38
CA SER A 123 -23.13 9.60 1.39
C SER A 123 -21.75 8.93 1.32
N TYR A 124 -21.25 8.42 2.45
CA TYR A 124 -20.06 7.57 2.53
C TYR A 124 -20.35 6.19 1.93
N CYS A 125 -19.31 5.42 1.62
CA CYS A 125 -19.49 4.05 1.17
C CYS A 125 -20.29 3.26 2.23
N PRO A 126 -21.40 2.61 1.83
CA PRO A 126 -22.16 1.74 2.73
C PRO A 126 -21.27 0.64 3.32
N ALA A 127 -21.62 0.18 4.53
CA ALA A 127 -20.97 -0.96 5.16
C ALA A 127 -21.25 -2.22 4.33
N THR A 128 -20.34 -2.54 3.41
CA THR A 128 -20.38 -3.76 2.60
C THR A 128 -19.59 -4.87 3.29
N VAL A 129 -20.08 -6.11 3.20
CA VAL A 129 -19.30 -7.27 3.64
C VAL A 129 -18.18 -7.47 2.63
N LYS A 130 -16.98 -6.98 2.98
CA LYS A 130 -15.78 -7.16 2.17
C LYS A 130 -15.42 -8.64 2.19
N ALA A 131 -15.49 -9.31 1.03
CA ALA A 131 -14.96 -10.65 0.89
C ALA A 131 -13.44 -10.60 1.08
N HIS A 132 -12.91 -11.46 1.95
CA HIS A 132 -11.48 -11.61 2.14
C HIS A 132 -10.98 -12.83 1.36
N SER A 133 -9.74 -12.77 0.91
CA SER A 133 -9.06 -13.87 0.26
C SER A 133 -7.57 -13.87 0.60
N LEU A 134 -6.87 -14.93 0.22
CA LEU A 134 -5.41 -15.01 0.26
C LEU A 134 -4.75 -14.57 -1.05
N THR A 135 -5.49 -13.87 -1.91
CA THR A 135 -4.97 -13.28 -3.15
C THR A 135 -4.87 -11.77 -3.02
N PHE A 136 -3.72 -11.21 -3.38
CA PHE A 136 -3.40 -9.80 -3.23
C PHE A 136 -2.86 -9.24 -4.54
N SER A 137 -3.11 -7.96 -4.81
CA SER A 137 -2.55 -7.25 -5.95
C SER A 137 -1.89 -5.96 -5.48
N ILE A 138 -0.63 -5.76 -5.86
CA ILE A 138 0.09 -4.49 -5.71
C ILE A 138 0.03 -3.74 -7.04
N SER A 139 -0.52 -2.54 -7.04
CA SER A 139 -0.56 -1.65 -8.22
C SER A 139 0.36 -0.46 -8.00
N LEU A 140 1.30 -0.25 -8.92
CA LEU A 140 2.24 0.87 -8.94
C LEU A 140 1.77 1.94 -9.94
N LYS A 141 1.91 3.23 -9.57
CA LYS A 141 1.47 4.36 -10.39
C LYS A 141 2.43 5.55 -10.34
N GLY A 142 2.37 6.38 -11.39
CA GLY A 142 3.19 7.59 -11.53
C GLY A 142 4.53 7.34 -12.20
N LYS A 143 5.12 8.38 -12.78
CA LYS A 143 6.48 8.39 -13.35
C LYS A 143 6.71 7.25 -14.36
N LEU A 144 7.63 6.31 -14.08
CA LEU A 144 7.95 5.23 -15.02
C LEU A 144 6.75 4.29 -15.21
N ALA A 145 5.93 4.09 -14.18
CA ALA A 145 4.77 3.21 -14.26
C ALA A 145 3.76 3.70 -15.32
N ASP A 146 3.60 5.01 -15.49
CA ASP A 146 2.68 5.58 -16.49
C ASP A 146 3.18 5.37 -17.93
N LEU A 147 4.48 5.12 -18.10
CA LEU A 147 5.08 4.74 -19.38
C LEU A 147 5.07 3.23 -19.62
N ASN A 148 4.43 2.45 -18.76
CA ASN A 148 4.53 0.99 -18.74
C ASN A 148 5.99 0.49 -18.66
N LYS A 149 6.86 1.23 -17.95
CA LYS A 149 8.25 0.85 -17.63
C LYS A 149 8.51 0.79 -16.13
N ALA A 150 9.46 -0.05 -15.73
CA ALA A 150 9.93 -0.14 -14.35
C ALA A 150 11.38 -0.65 -14.33
N ILE A 151 12.13 -0.28 -13.29
CA ILE A 151 13.46 -0.82 -13.05
C ILE A 151 13.30 -2.21 -12.41
N ALA A 152 13.90 -3.23 -13.02
CA ALA A 152 13.73 -4.62 -12.61
C ALA A 152 14.14 -4.87 -11.15
N ASP A 153 15.21 -4.22 -10.69
CA ASP A 153 15.69 -4.33 -9.31
C ASP A 153 14.68 -3.77 -8.28
N GLU A 154 14.05 -2.62 -8.57
CA GLU A 154 13.05 -2.01 -7.69
C GLU A 154 11.79 -2.86 -7.60
N VAL A 155 11.31 -3.38 -8.73
CA VAL A 155 10.15 -4.30 -8.77
C VAL A 155 10.46 -5.57 -7.98
N SER A 156 11.67 -6.12 -8.12
CA SER A 156 12.13 -7.28 -7.35
C SER A 156 12.17 -6.98 -5.85
N LYS A 157 12.64 -5.80 -5.43
CA LYS A 157 12.61 -5.37 -4.01
C LYS A 157 11.19 -5.29 -3.46
N ILE A 158 10.25 -4.71 -4.22
CA ILE A 158 8.83 -4.66 -3.82
C ILE A 158 8.25 -6.07 -3.70
N GLN A 159 8.49 -6.93 -4.70
CA GLN A 159 8.02 -8.32 -4.72
C GLN A 159 8.55 -9.13 -3.54
N ASN A 160 9.86 -9.09 -3.32
CA ASN A 160 10.52 -9.84 -2.25
C ASN A 160 10.11 -9.27 -0.89
N GLY A 161 10.06 -7.95 -0.74
CA GLY A 161 9.62 -7.29 0.49
C GLY A 161 8.20 -7.69 0.89
N PHE A 162 7.26 -7.69 -0.07
CA PHE A 162 5.88 -8.09 0.20
C PHE A 162 5.72 -9.59 0.43
N THR A 163 6.44 -10.43 -0.31
CA THR A 163 6.48 -11.88 -0.09
C THR A 163 7.00 -12.22 1.30
N GLU A 164 8.16 -11.65 1.67
CA GLU A 164 8.74 -11.81 3.01
C GLU A 164 7.83 -11.31 4.12
N PHE A 165 7.06 -10.26 3.85
CA PHE A 165 6.06 -9.73 4.77
C PHE A 165 4.95 -10.76 4.98
N LEU A 166 4.26 -11.20 3.91
CA LEU A 166 3.14 -12.13 3.97
C LEU A 166 3.51 -13.46 4.62
N GLU A 167 4.62 -14.06 4.19
CA GLU A 167 5.07 -15.35 4.73
C GLU A 167 5.40 -15.25 6.22
N ASP A 168 6.03 -14.17 6.67
CA ASP A 168 6.33 -14.01 8.09
C ASP A 168 5.07 -13.88 8.94
N ARG A 169 3.99 -13.28 8.40
CA ARG A 169 2.73 -13.16 9.14
C ARG A 169 2.08 -14.52 9.36
N ILE A 170 2.17 -15.41 8.38
CA ILE A 170 1.69 -16.78 8.55
C ILE A 170 2.62 -17.58 9.47
N LYS A 171 3.94 -17.42 9.35
CA LYS A 171 4.92 -18.08 10.23
C LYS A 171 4.81 -17.62 11.69
N SER A 172 4.30 -16.41 11.96
CA SER A 172 4.12 -15.92 13.34
C SER A 172 2.90 -16.50 14.06
N LEU A 173 1.99 -17.19 13.35
CA LEU A 173 0.86 -17.92 13.95
C LEU A 173 1.35 -19.18 14.67
N LYS A 174 1.82 -18.99 15.90
CA LYS A 174 2.37 -20.07 16.76
C LYS A 174 1.37 -21.21 16.93
N GLY A 175 1.85 -22.45 16.87
CA GLY A 175 1.02 -23.65 17.05
C GLY A 175 0.27 -24.12 15.79
N PHE A 176 0.20 -23.31 14.73
CA PHE A 176 -0.45 -23.73 13.47
C PHE A 176 0.45 -24.59 12.56
N ASN A 177 1.77 -24.54 12.74
CA ASN A 177 2.78 -25.24 11.91
C ASN A 177 2.58 -25.05 10.39
N LEU A 178 2.24 -23.81 10.00
CA LEU A 178 1.97 -23.45 8.61
C LEU A 178 3.28 -23.22 7.86
N VAL A 179 3.30 -23.65 6.60
CA VAL A 179 4.32 -23.35 5.62
C VAL A 179 3.67 -22.49 4.55
N PRO A 180 3.80 -21.16 4.65
CA PRO A 180 3.31 -20.26 3.62
C PRO A 180 4.24 -20.30 2.41
N LYS A 181 3.64 -20.10 1.24
CA LYS A 181 4.36 -19.85 -0.01
C LYS A 181 3.62 -18.77 -0.78
N ALA A 182 4.24 -17.61 -0.95
CA ALA A 182 3.68 -16.59 -1.81
C ALA A 182 4.04 -16.90 -3.28
N LEU A 183 3.03 -17.07 -4.12
CA LEU A 183 3.15 -17.34 -5.55
C LEU A 183 2.90 -16.04 -6.31
N LEU A 184 3.78 -15.74 -7.27
CA LEU A 184 3.57 -14.64 -8.22
C LEU A 184 2.70 -15.14 -9.37
N GLN A 185 1.64 -14.39 -9.68
CA GLN A 185 0.77 -14.67 -10.82
C GLN A 185 1.03 -13.67 -11.97
N PRO A 186 0.72 -14.05 -13.23
CA PRO A 186 0.91 -13.18 -14.38
C PRO A 186 0.17 -11.83 -14.24
N TYR A 187 0.79 -10.81 -14.83
CA TYR A 187 0.24 -9.46 -14.92
C TYR A 187 -0.86 -9.41 -15.99
N ALA A 188 -1.89 -8.58 -15.78
CA ALA A 188 -2.80 -8.19 -16.86
C ALA A 188 -2.14 -7.09 -17.72
N GLU A 189 -2.29 -7.19 -19.05
CA GLU A 189 -1.72 -6.24 -20.01
C GLU A 189 -2.11 -4.78 -19.68
N GLY A 190 -1.15 -3.85 -19.79
CA GLY A 190 -1.41 -2.41 -19.63
C GLY A 190 -1.49 -1.88 -18.18
N SER A 191 -1.11 -2.69 -17.18
CA SER A 191 -1.01 -2.22 -15.80
C SER A 191 0.20 -2.82 -15.06
N PHE A 192 0.91 -2.02 -14.25
CA PHE A 192 1.89 -2.54 -13.28
C PHE A 192 1.20 -3.10 -12.04
N LYS A 193 0.45 -4.18 -12.23
CA LYS A 193 -0.22 -4.94 -11.16
C LYS A 193 0.51 -6.25 -10.86
N ILE A 194 1.22 -6.31 -9.75
CA ILE A 194 1.86 -7.53 -9.26
C ILE A 194 0.84 -8.34 -8.47
N ASN A 195 0.48 -9.52 -8.97
CA ASN A 195 -0.48 -10.42 -8.31
C ASN A 195 0.25 -11.46 -7.46
N PHE A 196 -0.25 -11.67 -6.25
CA PHE A 196 0.24 -12.63 -5.27
C PHE A 196 -0.87 -13.57 -4.83
N GLU A 197 -0.57 -14.85 -4.74
CA GLU A 197 -1.43 -15.84 -4.10
C GLU A 197 -0.67 -16.48 -2.94
N LEU A 198 -1.23 -16.40 -1.74
CA LEU A 198 -0.62 -16.98 -0.55
C LEU A 198 -1.16 -18.39 -0.34
N ASP A 199 -0.38 -19.38 -0.75
CA ASP A 199 -0.66 -20.79 -0.49
C ASP A 199 -0.20 -21.15 0.94
N ILE A 200 -1.04 -21.87 1.68
CA ILE A 200 -0.82 -22.22 3.08
C ILE A 200 -0.98 -23.73 3.23
N SER A 201 0.13 -24.41 3.52
CA SER A 201 0.17 -25.84 3.81
C SER A 201 0.57 -26.13 5.27
N GLN A 202 0.31 -27.33 5.77
CA GLN A 202 0.72 -27.76 7.11
C GLN A 202 1.78 -28.86 7.05
N LYS A 203 2.83 -28.73 7.86
CA LYS A 203 4.00 -29.63 7.83
C LYS A 203 3.72 -31.08 8.28
N ASP A 204 2.91 -31.28 9.32
CA ASP A 204 3.02 -32.52 10.14
C ASP A 204 1.71 -33.26 10.47
N LYS A 205 0.68 -33.23 9.62
CA LYS A 205 -0.50 -34.10 9.84
C LYS A 205 -0.93 -34.82 8.58
N LYS A 206 -0.87 -36.16 8.58
CA LYS A 206 -1.75 -36.98 7.74
C LYS A 206 -3.19 -36.56 8.07
N GLY A 207 -3.78 -35.71 7.22
CA GLY A 207 -5.13 -35.17 7.38
C GLY A 207 -5.26 -33.69 7.78
N GLY A 208 -4.15 -32.95 8.04
CA GLY A 208 -4.22 -31.53 8.40
C GLY A 208 -5.00 -31.21 9.69
N ASN A 209 -5.11 -29.94 10.05
CA ASN A 209 -6.07 -29.47 11.04
C ASN A 209 -7.42 -29.24 10.33
N LEU A 210 -8.40 -30.10 10.64
CA LEU A 210 -9.75 -30.04 10.08
C LEU A 210 -10.48 -28.70 10.35
N PHE A 211 -10.06 -27.96 11.37
CA PHE A 211 -10.64 -26.69 11.76
C PHE A 211 -9.94 -25.47 11.14
N LEU A 212 -8.81 -25.68 10.46
CA LEU A 212 -8.08 -24.59 9.79
C LEU A 212 -8.95 -23.82 8.78
N PRO A 213 -9.78 -24.48 7.93
CA PRO A 213 -10.65 -23.76 7.00
C PRO A 213 -11.72 -22.89 7.67
N GLN A 214 -12.00 -23.10 8.96
CA GLN A 214 -12.95 -22.28 9.73
C GLN A 214 -12.30 -21.03 10.31
N ALA A 215 -10.97 -21.00 10.39
CA ALA A 215 -10.23 -19.87 10.95
C ALA A 215 -10.17 -18.72 9.93
N PRO A 216 -10.56 -17.49 10.29
CA PRO A 216 -10.59 -16.34 9.39
C PRO A 216 -9.18 -15.75 9.18
N ILE A 217 -8.25 -16.57 8.68
CA ILE A 217 -6.84 -16.21 8.46
C ILE A 217 -6.73 -15.13 7.37
N ASP A 218 -7.49 -15.28 6.30
CA ASP A 218 -7.62 -14.30 5.22
C ASP A 218 -8.01 -12.91 5.74
N LYS A 219 -9.05 -12.83 6.56
CA LYS A 219 -9.51 -11.60 7.21
C LYS A 219 -8.47 -11.05 8.17
N TYR A 220 -7.81 -11.91 8.95
CA TYR A 220 -6.72 -11.49 9.83
C TYR A 220 -5.59 -10.83 9.05
N ILE A 221 -5.12 -11.47 7.97
CA ILE A 221 -4.03 -10.94 7.13
C ILE A 221 -4.43 -9.63 6.43
N ALA A 222 -5.64 -9.57 5.88
CA ALA A 222 -6.16 -8.34 5.27
C ALA A 222 -6.19 -7.17 6.28
N ASN A 223 -6.73 -7.40 7.48
CA ASN A 223 -6.78 -6.38 8.53
C ASN A 223 -5.40 -6.01 9.05
N TYR A 224 -4.46 -6.96 9.06
CA TYR A 224 -3.08 -6.72 9.44
C TYR A 224 -2.37 -5.79 8.44
N ILE A 225 -2.54 -6.04 7.15
CA ILE A 225 -2.03 -5.17 6.07
C ILE A 225 -2.62 -3.76 6.22
N SER A 226 -3.94 -3.66 6.35
CA SER A 226 -4.61 -2.37 6.51
C SER A 226 -4.11 -1.62 7.75
N TYR A 227 -3.98 -2.30 8.89
CA TYR A 227 -3.43 -1.68 10.11
C TYR A 227 -2.03 -1.11 9.89
N ILE A 228 -1.12 -1.89 9.30
CA ILE A 228 0.25 -1.41 9.05
C ILE A 228 0.26 -0.22 8.10
N SER A 229 -0.60 -0.24 7.08
CA SER A 229 -0.64 0.82 6.07
C SER A 229 -1.45 2.07 6.46
N GLU A 230 -2.25 2.04 7.52
CA GLU A 230 -3.13 3.17 7.87
C GLU A 230 -2.99 3.68 9.31
N ASN A 231 -2.65 2.80 10.25
CA ASN A 231 -2.71 3.07 11.69
C ASN A 231 -1.36 3.01 12.38
N PHE A 232 -0.41 2.24 11.86
CA PHE A 232 0.90 2.07 12.49
C PHE A 232 1.61 3.39 12.83
N THR A 233 1.60 4.36 11.90
CA THR A 233 2.23 5.68 12.11
C THR A 233 1.54 6.51 13.18
N LYS A 234 0.21 6.38 13.31
CA LYS A 234 -0.58 7.07 14.34
C LYS A 234 -0.38 6.44 15.72
N ASP A 235 -0.19 5.13 15.73
CA ASP A 235 -0.02 4.32 16.92
C ASP A 235 1.46 4.20 17.34
N LYS A 236 2.35 5.04 16.78
CA LYS A 236 3.79 5.05 17.08
C LYS A 236 4.07 5.03 18.59
N ASP A 237 3.34 5.81 19.37
CA ASP A 237 3.55 5.94 20.82
C ASP A 237 3.29 4.64 21.58
N ILE A 238 2.44 3.75 21.06
CA ILE A 238 2.17 2.41 21.63
C ILE A 238 3.42 1.51 21.55
N PHE A 239 4.30 1.80 20.59
CA PHE A 239 5.53 1.04 20.34
C PHE A 239 6.78 1.68 20.95
N THR A 240 6.74 2.97 21.28
CA THR A 240 7.87 3.70 21.87
C THR A 240 7.78 3.87 23.39
N SER A 241 6.58 3.90 23.95
CA SER A 241 6.34 4.10 25.39
C SER A 241 5.94 2.80 26.11
N GLU A 242 6.02 2.78 27.44
CA GLU A 242 5.46 1.69 28.26
C GLU A 242 3.92 1.64 28.24
N ASN A 243 3.27 2.48 27.43
CA ASN A 243 1.83 2.44 27.29
C ASN A 243 1.37 1.10 26.68
N ASN A 244 0.55 0.38 27.44
CA ASN A 244 0.02 -0.92 27.07
C ASN A 244 -1.40 -0.88 26.53
N GLU A 245 -1.99 0.31 26.40
CA GLU A 245 -3.32 0.41 25.83
C GLU A 245 -3.27 0.39 24.29
N PHE A 246 -3.93 -0.60 23.72
CA PHE A 246 -4.12 -0.73 22.27
C PHE A 246 -5.13 0.32 21.78
N SER A 247 -4.85 0.89 20.60
CA SER A 247 -5.84 1.67 19.84
C SER A 247 -7.05 0.81 19.49
N GLU A 248 -8.18 1.43 19.10
CA GLU A 248 -9.36 0.68 18.66
C GLU A 248 -9.04 -0.29 17.51
N LYS A 249 -8.24 0.15 16.54
CA LYS A 249 -7.82 -0.69 15.41
C LYS A 249 -6.90 -1.84 15.81
N LEU A 250 -6.04 -1.63 16.79
CA LEU A 250 -5.19 -2.70 17.31
C LEU A 250 -6.01 -3.69 18.18
N LYS A 251 -7.02 -3.22 18.92
CA LYS A 251 -8.01 -4.07 19.63
C LYS A 251 -8.85 -4.90 18.66
N GLU A 252 -9.27 -4.34 17.52
CA GLU A 252 -9.95 -5.07 16.44
C GLU A 252 -9.05 -6.20 15.89
N LEU A 253 -7.77 -5.90 15.64
CA LEU A 253 -6.80 -6.89 15.16
C LEU A 253 -6.56 -8.02 16.19
N GLU A 254 -6.44 -7.67 17.47
CA GLU A 254 -6.34 -8.64 18.58
C GLU A 254 -7.58 -9.54 18.66
N THR A 255 -8.77 -8.97 18.48
CA THR A 255 -10.04 -9.70 18.52
C THR A 255 -10.11 -10.74 17.40
N ILE A 256 -9.75 -10.36 16.17
CA ILE A 256 -9.74 -11.28 15.03
C ILE A 256 -8.67 -12.35 15.20
N LEU A 257 -7.50 -12.01 15.74
CA LEU A 257 -6.48 -13.02 16.03
C LEU A 257 -6.95 -14.04 17.07
N ASN A 258 -7.65 -13.60 18.13
CA ASN A 258 -8.29 -14.53 19.08
C ASN A 258 -9.29 -15.44 18.37
N GLU A 259 -10.14 -14.90 17.49
CA GLU A 259 -11.10 -15.67 16.69
C GLU A 259 -10.40 -16.73 15.82
N VAL A 260 -9.25 -16.40 15.23
CA VAL A 260 -8.40 -17.34 14.46
C VAL A 260 -7.96 -18.52 15.32
N TYR A 261 -7.42 -18.28 16.52
CA TYR A 261 -7.00 -19.35 17.43
C TYR A 261 -8.18 -20.20 17.92
N GLU A 262 -9.29 -19.55 18.30
CA GLU A 262 -10.49 -20.22 18.82
C GLU A 262 -11.14 -21.11 17.76
N LYS A 263 -11.36 -20.60 16.54
CA LYS A 263 -11.98 -21.38 15.46
C LYS A 263 -11.07 -22.48 14.94
N ALA A 264 -9.75 -22.29 14.98
CA ALA A 264 -8.79 -23.33 14.63
C ALA A 264 -8.61 -24.41 15.71
N LEU A 265 -9.17 -24.21 16.92
CA LEU A 265 -8.94 -25.01 18.11
C LEU A 265 -7.44 -25.17 18.44
N ILE A 266 -6.69 -24.07 18.38
CA ILE A 266 -5.26 -24.01 18.70
C ILE A 266 -5.05 -23.14 19.93
N ASN A 267 -4.18 -23.59 20.84
CA ASN A 267 -3.82 -22.82 22.03
C ASN A 267 -3.14 -21.51 21.62
N LYS A 268 -3.74 -20.39 22.03
CA LYS A 268 -3.15 -19.06 21.85
C LYS A 268 -1.96 -18.85 22.79
N PRO A 269 -0.99 -17.99 22.42
CA PRO A 269 0.08 -17.56 23.32
C PRO A 269 -0.47 -16.93 24.61
N GLU A 270 0.18 -17.19 25.75
CA GLU A 270 -0.23 -16.65 27.06
C GLU A 270 -0.25 -15.12 27.10
N ASN A 271 0.68 -14.47 26.40
CA ASN A 271 0.76 -13.02 26.28
C ASN A 271 0.60 -12.58 24.82
N LEU A 272 -0.65 -12.65 24.35
CA LEU A 272 -1.00 -12.35 22.96
C LEU A 272 -0.67 -10.91 22.58
N LYS A 273 -0.87 -9.95 23.49
CA LYS A 273 -0.62 -8.53 23.24
C LYS A 273 0.84 -8.24 22.94
N ASP A 274 1.75 -8.77 23.75
CA ASP A 274 3.18 -8.59 23.53
C ASP A 274 3.65 -9.30 22.26
N SER A 275 3.07 -10.46 21.94
CA SER A 275 3.30 -11.14 20.66
C SER A 275 2.89 -10.26 19.48
N ILE A 276 1.69 -9.68 19.50
CA ILE A 276 1.21 -8.77 18.46
C ILE A 276 2.13 -7.56 18.31
N LYS A 277 2.52 -6.91 19.42
CA LYS A 277 3.43 -5.76 19.39
C LYS A 277 4.78 -6.12 18.74
N ALA A 278 5.40 -7.21 19.17
CA ALA A 278 6.68 -7.68 18.61
C ALA A 278 6.56 -8.02 17.13
N ASP A 279 5.46 -8.68 16.75
CA ASP A 279 5.18 -9.09 15.38
C ASP A 279 4.96 -7.88 14.46
N ILE A 280 4.25 -6.84 14.90
CA ILE A 280 4.04 -5.60 14.14
C ILE A 280 5.35 -4.88 13.89
N ILE A 281 6.21 -4.75 14.90
CA ILE A 281 7.51 -4.08 14.74
C ILE A 281 8.39 -4.84 13.74
N LYS A 282 8.45 -6.17 13.85
CA LYS A 282 9.17 -7.01 12.88
C LYS A 282 8.63 -6.83 11.46
N SER A 283 7.30 -6.74 11.33
CA SER A 283 6.64 -6.52 10.04
C SER A 283 6.93 -5.15 9.47
N ALA A 284 6.93 -4.12 10.32
CA ALA A 284 7.13 -2.75 9.90
C ALA A 284 8.49 -2.58 9.21
N GLY A 285 9.57 -3.17 9.76
CA GLY A 285 10.88 -3.15 9.11
C GLY A 285 10.94 -3.91 7.78
N LYS A 286 10.10 -4.93 7.58
CA LYS A 286 9.97 -5.60 6.25
C LYS A 286 9.15 -4.78 5.27
N PHE A 287 8.07 -4.18 5.77
CA PHE A 287 7.17 -3.34 4.98
C PHE A 287 7.87 -2.04 4.57
N GLU A 288 8.82 -1.54 5.37
CA GLU A 288 9.67 -0.40 5.05
C GLU A 288 10.45 -0.59 3.75
N LYS A 289 10.94 -1.81 3.45
CA LYS A 289 11.60 -2.11 2.17
C LYS A 289 10.73 -1.77 0.96
N ILE A 290 9.41 -1.89 1.10
CA ILE A 290 8.44 -1.54 0.05
C ILE A 290 8.31 -0.02 -0.05
N THR A 291 8.25 0.68 1.09
CA THR A 291 8.10 2.14 1.12
C THR A 291 9.34 2.86 0.61
N GLU A 292 10.54 2.28 0.77
CA GLU A 292 11.80 2.79 0.22
C GLU A 292 11.81 2.93 -1.30
N GLN A 293 11.01 2.13 -2.01
CA GLN A 293 10.96 2.18 -3.48
C GLN A 293 9.98 3.24 -4.01
N ILE A 294 9.20 3.88 -3.13
CA ILE A 294 8.21 4.91 -3.51
C ILE A 294 8.83 6.29 -3.35
N GLY A 295 8.78 7.10 -4.41
CA GLY A 295 9.32 8.46 -4.44
C GLY A 295 10.37 8.68 -5.53
N GLU A 296 11.08 7.64 -5.97
CA GLU A 296 12.09 7.75 -7.03
C GLU A 296 11.47 7.60 -8.42
N HIS A 297 11.04 6.38 -8.77
CA HIS A 297 10.45 6.05 -10.07
C HIS A 297 8.96 5.72 -10.04
N PHE A 298 8.36 5.74 -8.84
CA PHE A 298 6.93 5.58 -8.59
C PHE A 298 6.44 6.70 -7.66
N GLU A 299 5.20 7.16 -7.84
CA GLU A 299 4.59 8.18 -6.97
C GLU A 299 3.72 7.58 -5.88
N SER A 300 3.11 6.42 -6.17
CA SER A 300 2.25 5.73 -5.22
C SER A 300 2.18 4.22 -5.47
N LEU A 301 1.73 3.52 -4.44
CA LEU A 301 1.46 2.10 -4.43
C LEU A 301 0.11 1.85 -3.75
N SER A 302 -0.69 0.95 -4.32
CA SER A 302 -1.92 0.47 -3.68
C SER A 302 -1.92 -1.04 -3.54
N ILE A 303 -2.34 -1.55 -2.39
CA ILE A 303 -2.51 -2.98 -2.12
C ILE A 303 -4.01 -3.29 -2.12
N LEU A 304 -4.39 -4.26 -2.92
CA LEU A 304 -5.76 -4.74 -3.05
C LEU A 304 -5.83 -6.20 -2.58
N ASN A 305 -6.94 -6.57 -1.93
CA ASN A 305 -7.34 -7.95 -1.78
C ASN A 305 -8.26 -8.34 -2.93
N VAL A 306 -8.01 -9.49 -3.54
CA VAL A 306 -8.69 -9.91 -4.77
C VAL A 306 -9.50 -11.17 -4.47
N SER A 307 -10.81 -11.08 -4.48
CA SER A 307 -11.69 -12.26 -4.44
C SER A 307 -12.07 -12.67 -5.86
N GLN A 308 -12.91 -13.71 -6.02
CA GLN A 308 -13.40 -14.12 -7.33
C GLN A 308 -14.23 -13.02 -8.03
N THR A 309 -14.85 -12.14 -7.25
CA THR A 309 -15.84 -11.15 -7.73
C THR A 309 -15.43 -9.72 -7.49
N ASP A 310 -14.56 -9.46 -6.51
CA ASP A 310 -14.32 -8.12 -5.99
C ASP A 310 -12.84 -7.81 -5.76
N GLU A 311 -12.46 -6.56 -5.99
CA GLU A 311 -11.18 -5.99 -5.55
C GLU A 311 -11.44 -5.05 -4.37
N THR A 312 -10.98 -5.42 -3.17
CA THR A 312 -11.12 -4.60 -1.96
C THR A 312 -9.81 -3.85 -1.69
N PRO A 313 -9.80 -2.51 -1.57
CA PRO A 313 -8.59 -1.77 -1.25
C PRO A 313 -8.19 -1.98 0.22
N LEU A 314 -6.95 -2.42 0.43
CA LEU A 314 -6.37 -2.62 1.77
C LEU A 314 -5.44 -1.49 2.18
N ALA A 315 -4.69 -0.94 1.23
CA ALA A 315 -3.69 0.10 1.48
C ALA A 315 -3.55 1.05 0.28
N PHE A 316 -3.26 2.32 0.57
CA PHE A 316 -2.76 3.30 -0.39
C PHE A 316 -1.60 4.07 0.24
N MET A 317 -0.46 4.09 -0.45
CA MET A 317 0.78 4.70 0.01
C MET A 317 1.27 5.70 -1.03
N ASP A 318 1.31 6.98 -0.67
CA ASP A 318 1.96 8.03 -1.45
C ASP A 318 3.32 8.38 -0.84
N ILE A 319 4.09 9.23 -1.53
CA ILE A 319 5.42 9.69 -1.09
C ILE A 319 5.39 10.25 0.34
N LYS A 320 4.33 10.97 0.71
CA LYS A 320 4.20 11.56 2.04
C LYS A 320 4.06 10.45 3.09
N PHE A 321 3.11 9.53 2.89
CA PHE A 321 2.92 8.39 3.77
C PHE A 321 4.21 7.57 3.93
N CYS A 322 4.93 7.29 2.84
CA CYS A 322 6.16 6.50 2.90
C CYS A 322 7.24 7.15 3.78
N LYS A 323 7.39 8.49 3.71
CA LYS A 323 8.31 9.24 4.57
C LYS A 323 7.88 9.20 6.04
N ASP A 324 6.59 9.42 6.31
CA ASP A 324 6.04 9.38 7.67
C ASP A 324 6.19 7.97 8.29
N PHE A 325 6.01 6.92 7.47
CA PHE A 325 6.21 5.53 7.87
C PHE A 325 7.66 5.23 8.22
N GLN A 326 8.61 5.58 7.33
CA GLN A 326 10.05 5.39 7.58
C GLN A 326 10.51 6.12 8.86
N SER A 327 10.07 7.38 9.04
CA SER A 327 10.36 8.12 10.28
C SER A 327 9.80 7.39 11.51
N SER A 328 8.58 6.84 11.42
CA SER A 328 7.96 6.12 12.53
C SER A 328 8.72 4.84 12.87
N VAL A 329 9.19 4.09 11.87
CA VAL A 329 10.03 2.90 12.09
C VAL A 329 11.33 3.30 12.78
N GLU A 330 12.03 4.31 12.26
CA GLU A 330 13.29 4.79 12.82
C GLU A 330 13.12 5.23 14.28
N ASP A 331 12.08 5.99 14.59
CA ASP A 331 11.82 6.46 15.95
C ASP A 331 11.54 5.32 16.93
N ILE A 332 10.83 4.27 16.49
CA ILE A 332 10.58 3.05 17.29
C ILE A 332 11.89 2.30 17.53
N GLU A 333 12.73 2.19 16.51
CA GLU A 333 14.05 1.55 16.67
C GLU A 333 14.94 2.34 17.64
N ILE A 334 14.96 3.67 17.54
CA ILE A 334 15.71 4.56 18.43
C ILE A 334 15.23 4.42 19.88
N SER A 335 13.92 4.40 20.12
CA SER A 335 13.39 4.29 21.49
C SER A 335 13.75 2.95 22.13
N LYS A 336 13.77 1.87 21.35
CA LYS A 336 14.01 0.51 21.86
C LYS A 336 15.47 0.15 22.02
N LYS A 337 16.31 0.55 21.05
CA LYS A 337 17.72 0.15 21.00
C LYS A 337 18.67 1.25 21.44
N GLY A 338 18.15 2.47 21.64
CA GLY A 338 18.96 3.66 21.84
C GLY A 338 19.59 4.16 20.54
N MET A 339 19.96 5.43 20.54
CA MET A 339 20.72 6.07 19.47
C MET A 339 22.04 6.58 20.02
N THR A 340 23.11 6.32 19.29
CA THR A 340 24.41 6.94 19.56
C THR A 340 24.88 7.65 18.29
N ILE A 341 25.42 8.85 18.46
CA ILE A 341 26.07 9.60 17.39
C ILE A 341 27.51 9.81 17.84
N ASP A 342 28.46 9.60 16.93
CA ASP A 342 29.84 9.94 17.26
C ASP A 342 30.00 11.45 17.51
N ASP A 343 30.60 11.78 18.65
CA ASP A 343 30.91 13.16 19.01
C ASP A 343 31.93 13.79 18.06
N GLU A 344 32.87 12.97 17.55
CA GLU A 344 33.97 13.36 16.66
C GLU A 344 34.02 12.48 15.41
N PHE A 345 34.67 12.97 14.35
CA PHE A 345 34.88 12.19 13.13
C PHE A 345 35.82 11.01 13.42
N LYS A 346 35.35 9.80 13.15
CA LYS A 346 36.13 8.55 13.31
C LYS A 346 36.37 7.90 11.96
N GLU A 347 37.44 7.12 11.87
CA GLU A 347 37.75 6.38 10.66
C GLU A 347 36.88 5.15 10.53
N TYR A 348 36.21 5.03 9.39
CA TYR A 348 35.32 3.94 9.04
C TYR A 348 35.72 3.34 7.70
N LYS A 349 35.68 2.02 7.62
CA LYS A 349 35.89 1.30 6.38
C LYS A 349 34.54 1.00 5.74
N ILE A 350 34.29 1.62 4.58
CA ILE A 350 33.02 1.52 3.88
C ILE A 350 33.19 1.07 2.44
N TYR A 351 32.13 0.54 1.87
CA TYR A 351 32.04 0.24 0.44
C TYR A 351 30.78 0.90 -0.13
N ILE A 352 30.95 1.91 -0.99
CA ILE A 352 29.85 2.68 -1.57
C ILE A 352 29.27 1.90 -2.75
N TYR A 353 27.96 1.65 -2.74
CA TYR A 353 27.27 0.94 -3.83
C TYR A 353 26.23 1.82 -4.54
N HIS A 354 25.92 2.99 -3.97
CA HIS A 354 25.07 4.00 -4.60
C HIS A 354 25.56 5.37 -4.18
N LEU A 355 25.75 6.30 -5.11
CA LEU A 355 26.15 7.67 -4.83
C LEU A 355 25.66 8.59 -5.94
N ASN A 356 24.88 9.60 -5.57
CA ASN A 356 24.56 10.71 -6.44
C ASN A 356 25.62 11.80 -6.23
N THR A 357 26.39 12.09 -7.27
CA THR A 357 27.50 13.05 -7.22
C THR A 357 27.04 14.49 -7.06
N ASP A 358 25.84 14.82 -7.54
CA ASP A 358 25.28 16.17 -7.48
C ASP A 358 24.76 16.48 -6.07
N THR A 359 24.05 15.52 -5.46
CA THR A 359 23.51 15.69 -4.10
C THR A 359 24.49 15.28 -3.01
N ARG A 360 25.62 14.66 -3.37
CA ARG A 360 26.63 14.08 -2.48
C ARG A 360 26.03 13.11 -1.44
N THR A 361 24.91 12.47 -1.79
CA THR A 361 24.21 11.50 -0.95
C THR A 361 24.16 10.12 -1.61
N GLY A 362 24.18 9.08 -0.80
CA GLY A 362 24.28 7.72 -1.31
C GLY A 362 23.99 6.66 -0.25
N ASN A 363 24.40 5.43 -0.55
CA ASN A 363 24.37 4.31 0.39
C ASN A 363 25.69 3.55 0.34
N ALA A 364 26.13 3.05 1.49
CA ALA A 364 27.34 2.26 1.61
C ALA A 364 27.12 1.01 2.49
N PHE A 365 28.01 0.04 2.36
CA PHE A 365 28.18 -1.03 3.34
C PHE A 365 29.22 -0.64 4.37
N ILE A 366 28.98 -0.98 5.63
CA ILE A 366 29.95 -0.88 6.72
C ILE A 366 29.89 -2.18 7.53
N ARG A 367 31.05 -2.72 7.89
CA ARG A 367 31.12 -3.90 8.76
C ARG A 367 30.87 -3.49 10.20
N ASN A 368 30.12 -4.29 10.93
CA ASN A 368 29.89 -4.02 12.33
C ASN A 368 31.14 -4.34 13.16
N ILE A 369 31.49 -3.47 14.11
CA ILE A 369 32.72 -3.63 14.92
C ILE A 369 32.66 -4.93 15.74
N ASP A 370 31.46 -5.30 16.17
CA ASP A 370 31.23 -6.44 17.06
C ASP A 370 30.96 -7.75 16.31
N ASN A 371 30.70 -7.70 15.00
CA ASN A 371 30.47 -8.87 14.17
C ASN A 371 30.85 -8.60 12.69
N ASP A 372 32.02 -9.11 12.29
CA ASP A 372 32.58 -8.96 10.94
C ASP A 372 31.74 -9.62 9.83
N GLU A 373 30.85 -10.56 10.19
CA GLU A 373 29.91 -11.20 9.25
C GLU A 373 28.63 -10.35 9.02
N GLU A 374 28.33 -9.42 9.92
CA GLU A 374 27.15 -8.55 9.80
C GLU A 374 27.54 -7.19 9.19
N MET A 375 26.91 -6.85 8.07
CA MET A 375 27.09 -5.55 7.40
C MET A 375 25.85 -4.69 7.59
N SER A 376 26.08 -3.45 8.05
CA SER A 376 25.06 -2.41 8.03
C SER A 376 25.08 -1.69 6.68
N LYS A 377 23.93 -1.14 6.27
CA LYS A 377 23.77 -0.41 5.00
C LYS A 377 23.38 1.06 5.22
N PRO A 378 24.25 1.88 5.85
CA PRO A 378 23.89 3.26 6.16
C PRO A 378 23.67 4.10 4.90
N LYS A 379 22.76 5.07 5.02
CA LYS A 379 22.73 6.23 4.13
C LYS A 379 23.98 7.06 4.39
N ILE A 380 24.65 7.49 3.32
CA ILE A 380 25.85 8.33 3.43
C ILE A 380 25.57 9.74 2.89
N LYS A 381 26.23 10.72 3.48
CA LYS A 381 26.33 12.09 2.98
C LYS A 381 27.79 12.51 3.00
N ILE A 382 28.30 13.06 1.91
CA ILE A 382 29.69 13.53 1.81
C ILE A 382 29.69 15.06 1.89
N ASN A 383 30.25 15.61 2.96
CA ASN A 383 30.27 17.05 3.23
C ASN A 383 31.43 17.75 2.51
N GLY A 384 31.17 18.89 1.89
CA GLY A 384 32.16 19.66 1.11
C GLY A 384 31.60 20.13 -0.23
N ASP A 385 32.38 20.94 -0.95
CA ASP A 385 31.92 21.63 -2.16
C ASP A 385 32.67 21.16 -3.43
N ASP A 386 33.74 20.38 -3.28
CA ASP A 386 34.54 19.88 -4.40
C ASP A 386 33.79 18.81 -5.21
N GLY A 387 34.12 18.71 -6.49
CA GLY A 387 33.58 17.67 -7.36
C GLY A 387 33.99 16.27 -6.89
N LEU A 388 33.06 15.30 -6.92
CA LEU A 388 33.33 13.91 -6.53
C LEU A 388 33.91 13.06 -7.68
N GLU A 389 34.11 13.64 -8.86
CA GLU A 389 34.69 12.98 -10.02
C GLU A 389 36.14 12.56 -9.75
N GLN A 390 36.48 11.30 -10.04
CA GLN A 390 37.84 10.74 -9.84
C GLN A 390 38.35 10.76 -8.39
N THR A 391 37.43 10.69 -7.41
CA THR A 391 37.78 10.62 -5.99
C THR A 391 37.72 9.19 -5.48
N LYS A 392 38.28 8.94 -4.28
CA LYS A 392 38.14 7.64 -3.60
C LYS A 392 36.68 7.18 -3.47
N TYR A 393 35.73 8.11 -3.40
CA TYR A 393 34.30 7.84 -3.27
C TYR A 393 33.69 7.26 -4.57
N THR A 394 33.98 7.89 -5.72
CA THR A 394 33.54 7.37 -7.02
C THR A 394 34.33 6.12 -7.42
N GLU A 395 35.60 6.01 -7.05
CA GLU A 395 36.36 4.76 -7.19
C GLU A 395 35.72 3.60 -6.40
N SER A 396 35.29 3.83 -5.16
CA SER A 396 34.60 2.82 -4.35
C SER A 396 33.34 2.30 -5.07
N LEU A 397 32.56 3.22 -5.66
CA LEU A 397 31.36 2.92 -6.44
C LEU A 397 31.66 2.10 -7.69
N TYR A 398 32.62 2.52 -8.51
CA TYR A 398 32.89 1.89 -9.82
C TYR A 398 33.74 0.62 -9.73
N LEU A 399 34.67 0.56 -8.77
CA LEU A 399 35.64 -0.54 -8.64
C LEU A 399 35.26 -1.55 -7.55
N ASN A 400 34.10 -1.39 -6.93
CA ASN A 400 33.63 -2.24 -5.84
C ASN A 400 34.62 -2.37 -4.67
N LYS A 401 35.26 -1.25 -4.30
CA LYS A 401 36.40 -1.21 -3.38
C LYS A 401 36.02 -0.65 -2.02
N TRP A 402 36.49 -1.30 -0.96
CA TRP A 402 36.42 -0.76 0.39
C TRP A 402 37.41 0.40 0.57
N ILE A 403 36.91 1.54 1.03
CA ILE A 403 37.68 2.75 1.29
C ILE A 403 37.61 3.13 2.77
N ALA A 404 38.65 3.80 3.26
CA ALA A 404 38.65 4.42 4.57
C ALA A 404 38.16 5.87 4.46
N VAL A 405 37.20 6.23 5.31
CA VAL A 405 36.61 7.57 5.37
C VAL A 405 36.55 8.03 6.81
N LYS A 406 36.75 9.33 7.06
CA LYS A 406 36.38 9.94 8.33
C LYS A 406 34.90 10.30 8.30
N ALA A 407 34.12 9.78 9.23
CA ALA A 407 32.71 10.07 9.32
C ALA A 407 32.24 10.18 10.78
N LYS A 408 31.14 10.91 10.98
CA LYS A 408 30.32 10.77 12.18
C LYS A 408 29.25 9.72 11.91
N ALA A 409 29.29 8.61 12.64
CA ALA A 409 28.26 7.58 12.53
C ALA A 409 27.09 7.86 13.44
N LYS A 410 25.88 7.72 12.90
CA LYS A 410 24.65 7.54 13.66
C LYS A 410 24.36 6.04 13.73
N LYS A 411 24.43 5.48 14.94
CA LYS A 411 24.02 4.10 15.23
C LYS A 411 22.65 4.09 15.89
N VAL A 412 21.83 3.11 15.50
CA VAL A 412 20.57 2.78 16.15
C VAL A 412 20.68 1.34 16.63
N GLY A 413 20.79 1.16 17.95
CA GLY A 413 21.32 -0.08 18.53
C GLY A 413 22.74 -0.38 18.04
N GLU A 414 22.95 -1.59 17.53
CA GLU A 414 24.24 -2.04 17.00
C GLU A 414 24.42 -1.68 15.51
N LYS A 415 23.39 -1.20 14.79
CA LYS A 415 23.47 -0.98 13.35
C LYS A 415 23.78 0.47 12.99
N TYR A 416 24.63 0.64 11.99
CA TYR A 416 24.93 1.96 11.39
C TYR A 416 23.79 2.36 10.45
N ASN A 417 23.11 3.46 10.77
CA ASN A 417 21.99 3.96 9.97
C ASN A 417 22.40 5.14 9.06
N HIS A 418 23.28 6.02 9.55
CA HIS A 418 23.78 7.15 8.78
C HIS A 418 25.28 7.37 9.00
N LEU A 419 25.98 7.77 7.95
CA LEU A 419 27.36 8.24 8.01
C LEU A 419 27.46 9.62 7.38
N ASP A 420 27.84 10.60 8.19
CA ASP A 420 28.15 11.95 7.72
C ASP A 420 29.66 12.03 7.49
N ILE A 421 30.07 11.92 6.23
CA ILE A 421 31.45 11.73 5.80
C ILE A 421 32.12 13.09 5.57
N GLU A 422 33.28 13.29 6.19
CA GLU A 422 34.17 14.41 5.89
C GLU A 422 34.87 14.15 4.55
N TYR A 423 34.77 15.12 3.62
CA TYR A 423 35.45 15.03 2.35
C TYR A 423 36.97 15.12 2.54
N GLU A 424 37.68 14.13 2.00
CA GLU A 424 39.12 14.07 1.92
C GLU A 424 39.49 13.72 0.48
N ASN A 425 40.36 14.54 -0.14
CA ASN A 425 40.91 14.31 -1.48
C ASN A 425 41.69 12.99 -1.56
#